data_AF-A0A973B3J4-F1
#
_entry.id   AF-A0A973B3J4-F1
#
_cell.length_a   1.000
_cell.length_b   1.000
_cell.length_c   1.000
_cell.angle_alpha   90.00
_cell.angle_beta   90.00
_cell.angle_gamma   90.00
#
_symmetry.space_group_name_H-M   'P 1'
#
loop_
_entity.id
_entity.type
_entity.pdbx_description
1 polymer ?
#
loop_
_entity_poly.entity_id
_entity_poly.type
_entity_poly.pdbx_seq_one_letter_code
_entity_poly.pdbx_strand_id
1 'polypeptide(L)'
;MLNFHRINNLTGWLVFLIAMVTYTLTVEPTASFWDCGEFIACAYKLQVPHPPGAPLFLLIGRMFSLLALGDVSRVAFWVNMMSVVSSALTILFLHWTIVLIGR
;
A
#
# COMPACT_ATOMS: atom_id res chain seq x y z
N MET A 1 -19.93 29.71 -7.65
CA MET A 1 -20.27 28.47 -6.89
C MET A 1 -19.17 27.46 -7.14
N LEU A 2 -18.60 26.86 -6.09
CA LEU A 2 -17.58 25.83 -6.27
C LEU A 2 -18.22 24.57 -6.89
N ASN A 3 -17.59 24.02 -7.92
CA ASN A 3 -18.07 22.82 -8.59
C ASN A 3 -17.89 21.61 -7.64
N PHE A 4 -18.99 20.96 -7.27
CA PHE A 4 -18.98 19.80 -6.38
C PHE A 4 -17.97 18.74 -6.83
N HIS A 5 -17.90 18.41 -8.13
CA HIS A 5 -16.99 17.39 -8.64
C HIS A 5 -15.53 17.75 -8.36
N ARG A 6 -15.18 19.03 -8.45
CA ARG A 6 -13.84 19.51 -8.09
C ARG A 6 -13.58 19.36 -6.60
N ILE A 7 -14.53 19.78 -5.75
CA ILE A 7 -14.38 19.65 -4.29
C ILE A 7 -14.23 18.17 -3.92
N ASN A 8 -15.12 17.30 -4.39
CA ASN A 8 -15.08 15.87 -4.09
C ASN A 8 -13.74 15.22 -4.47
N ASN A 9 -13.23 15.53 -5.66
CA ASN A 9 -11.95 14.99 -6.12
C ASN A 9 -10.78 15.53 -5.29
N LEU A 10 -10.74 16.84 -5.02
CA LEU A 10 -9.68 17.45 -4.21
C LEU A 10 -9.69 16.93 -2.77
N THR A 11 -10.87 16.82 -2.16
CA THR A 11 -11.02 16.25 -0.81
C THR A 11 -10.53 14.81 -0.77
N GLY A 12 -10.91 13.97 -1.74
CA GLY A 12 -10.42 12.59 -1.79
C GLY A 12 -8.90 12.51 -1.82
N TRP A 13 -8.26 13.26 -2.72
CA TRP A 13 -6.79 13.31 -2.82
C TRP A 13 -6.12 13.90 -1.57
N LEU A 14 -6.77 14.83 -0.87
CA LEU A 14 -6.29 15.34 0.41
C LEU A 14 -6.32 14.24 1.49
N VAL A 15 -7.41 13.49 1.60
CA VAL A 15 -7.51 12.36 2.55
C VAL A 15 -6.48 11.28 2.20
N PHE A 16 -6.28 10.97 0.91
CA PHE A 16 -5.21 10.10 0.44
C PHE A 16 -3.83 10.55 0.94
N LEU A 17 -3.50 11.84 0.78
CA LEU A 17 -2.20 12.36 1.17
C LEU A 17 -2.00 12.28 2.69
N ILE A 18 -3.03 12.59 3.47
CA ILE A 18 -3.00 12.45 4.93
C ILE A 18 -2.73 11.00 5.33
N ALA A 19 -3.44 10.04 4.72
CA ALA A 19 -3.25 8.62 4.97
C ALA A 19 -1.85 8.14 4.58
N MET A 20 -1.39 8.54 3.38
CA MET A 20 -0.07 8.19 2.86
C MET A 20 1.04 8.68 3.80
N VAL A 21 0.98 9.93 4.24
CA VAL A 21 1.95 10.49 5.20
C VAL A 21 1.90 9.74 6.52
N THR A 22 0.70 9.56 7.08
CA THR A 22 0.52 8.87 8.38
C THR A 22 1.11 7.47 8.34
N TYR A 23 0.74 6.67 7.35
CA TYR A 23 1.22 5.29 7.21
C TYR A 23 2.70 5.20 6.85
N THR A 24 3.26 6.16 6.11
CA THR A 24 4.70 6.23 5.87
C THR A 24 5.47 6.53 7.15
N LEU A 25 4.96 7.43 8.01
CA LEU A 25 5.60 7.77 9.28
C LEU A 25 5.57 6.62 10.30
N THR A 26 4.61 5.70 10.17
CA THR A 26 4.44 4.56 11.08
C THR A 26 4.77 3.22 10.43
N VAL A 27 5.41 3.20 9.26
CA VAL A 27 5.75 1.94 8.58
C VAL A 27 6.82 1.21 9.37
N GLU A 28 6.63 -0.10 9.59
CA GLU A 28 7.67 -0.95 10.17
C GLU A 28 8.81 -1.11 9.14
N PRO A 29 10.06 -0.68 9.43
CA PRO A 29 11.16 -0.77 8.46
C PRO A 29 11.65 -2.20 8.24
N THR A 30 11.29 -3.13 9.12
CA THR A 30 11.75 -4.52 9.11
C THR A 30 10.61 -5.52 8.92
N ALA A 31 10.87 -6.81 9.12
CA ALA A 31 9.82 -7.81 9.14
C ALA A 31 9.03 -7.70 10.46
N SER A 32 7.76 -7.31 10.38
CA SER A 32 6.89 -7.30 11.55
C SER A 32 6.48 -8.72 11.96
N PHE A 33 5.89 -8.82 13.13
CA PHE A 33 5.38 -10.08 13.67
C PHE A 33 4.33 -10.72 12.72
N TRP A 34 4.30 -12.06 12.72
CA TRP A 34 3.35 -12.90 11.99
C TRP A 34 3.66 -13.04 10.48
N ASP A 35 2.70 -12.75 9.60
CA ASP A 35 2.75 -13.10 8.19
C ASP A 35 3.72 -12.21 7.37
N CYS A 36 4.03 -11.00 7.82
CA CYS A 36 4.80 -10.04 7.02
C CYS A 36 6.16 -10.58 6.61
N GLY A 37 6.86 -11.29 7.51
CA GLY A 37 8.14 -11.93 7.18
C GLY A 37 8.02 -12.96 6.05
N GLU A 38 6.99 -13.83 6.11
CA GLU A 38 6.70 -14.81 5.05
C GLU A 38 6.40 -14.09 3.74
N PHE A 39 5.50 -13.11 3.74
CA PHE A 39 5.10 -12.40 2.54
C PHE A 39 6.21 -11.55 1.93
N ILE A 40 7.09 -10.93 2.73
CA ILE A 40 8.27 -10.21 2.24
C ILE A 40 9.23 -11.18 1.54
N ALA A 41 9.52 -12.33 2.17
CA ALA A 41 10.40 -13.34 1.59
C ALA A 41 9.81 -13.93 0.31
N CYS A 42 8.52 -14.28 0.32
CA CYS A 42 7.80 -14.80 -0.83
C CYS A 42 7.72 -13.77 -1.97
N ALA A 43 7.44 -12.50 -1.69
CA ALA A 43 7.43 -11.44 -2.70
C ALA A 43 8.83 -11.22 -3.30
N TYR A 44 9.88 -11.19 -2.48
CA TYR A 44 11.25 -11.01 -2.94
C TYR A 44 11.73 -12.17 -3.83
N LYS A 45 11.41 -13.42 -3.47
CA LYS A 45 11.84 -14.61 -4.22
C LYS A 45 10.81 -15.12 -5.25
N LEU A 46 9.65 -14.47 -5.35
CA LEU A 46 8.51 -14.95 -6.14
C LEU A 46 8.10 -16.40 -5.78
N GLN A 47 8.00 -16.67 -4.48
CA GLN A 47 7.50 -17.93 -3.95
C GLN A 47 6.02 -17.84 -3.61
N VAL A 48 5.38 -18.98 -3.41
CA VAL A 48 3.97 -19.06 -3.01
C VAL A 48 3.92 -19.12 -1.49
N PRO A 49 3.28 -18.16 -0.80
CA PRO A 49 2.96 -18.28 0.63
C PRO A 49 1.90 -19.38 0.81
N HIS A 50 1.39 -19.57 2.02
CA HIS A 50 0.32 -20.54 2.28
C HIS A 50 -0.79 -20.58 1.18
N PRO A 51 -1.15 -21.77 0.64
CA PRO A 51 -2.11 -21.92 -0.45
C PRO A 51 -3.46 -21.25 -0.18
N PRO A 52 -4.13 -20.65 -1.19
CA PRO A 52 -3.85 -20.64 -2.64
C PRO A 52 -2.78 -19.61 -3.09
N GLY A 53 -2.08 -18.98 -2.14
CA GLY A 53 -1.12 -17.90 -2.39
C GLY A 53 -1.77 -16.53 -2.54
N ALA A 54 -0.96 -15.52 -2.91
CA ALA A 54 -1.39 -14.14 -3.11
C ALA A 54 -0.70 -13.50 -4.34
N PRO A 55 -0.92 -14.04 -5.56
CA PRO A 55 -0.07 -13.74 -6.73
C PRO A 55 0.02 -12.24 -7.06
N LEU A 56 -1.09 -11.50 -7.01
CA LEU A 56 -1.07 -10.06 -7.28
C LEU A 56 -0.24 -9.30 -6.24
N PHE A 57 -0.43 -9.59 -4.95
CA PHE A 57 0.35 -8.99 -3.86
C PHE A 57 1.85 -9.24 -4.06
N LEU A 58 2.22 -10.49 -4.38
CA LEU A 58 3.62 -10.89 -4.52
C LEU A 58 4.28 -10.24 -5.73
N LEU A 59 3.57 -10.08 -6.85
CA LEU A 59 4.08 -9.40 -8.05
C LEU A 59 4.30 -7.91 -7.79
N ILE A 60 3.34 -7.23 -7.15
CA ILE A 60 3.51 -5.80 -6.80
C ILE A 60 4.60 -5.66 -5.74
N GLY A 61 4.64 -6.53 -4.74
CA GLY A 61 5.70 -6.56 -3.73
C GLY A 61 7.07 -6.79 -4.34
N ARG A 62 7.18 -7.65 -5.36
CA ARG A 62 8.41 -7.83 -6.13
C ARG A 62 8.83 -6.53 -6.83
N MET A 63 7.91 -5.82 -7.47
CA MET A 63 8.22 -4.52 -8.08
C MET A 63 8.75 -3.51 -7.05
N PHE A 64 8.11 -3.42 -5.88
CA PHE A 64 8.59 -2.55 -4.80
C PHE A 64 9.95 -2.98 -4.28
N SER A 65 10.23 -4.29 -4.15
CA SER A 65 11.54 -4.78 -3.73
C SER A 65 12.69 -4.34 -4.65
N LEU A 66 12.41 -4.06 -5.94
CA LEU A 66 13.43 -3.54 -6.87
C LEU A 66 13.88 -2.12 -6.52
N LEU A 67 13.05 -1.35 -5.79
CA LEU A 67 13.41 -0.02 -5.29
C LEU A 67 14.47 -0.07 -4.18
N ALA A 68 14.79 -1.27 -3.67
CA ALA A 68 15.94 -1.49 -2.80
C ALA A 68 17.29 -1.36 -3.54
N LEU A 69 17.29 -1.30 -4.87
CA LEU A 69 18.49 -1.10 -5.71
C LEU A 69 19.64 -2.09 -5.42
N GLY A 70 19.29 -3.33 -5.08
CA GLY A 70 20.24 -4.40 -4.75
C GLY A 70 20.62 -4.50 -3.27
N ASP A 71 20.24 -3.54 -2.43
CA ASP A 71 20.45 -3.60 -0.97
C ASP A 71 19.37 -4.47 -0.30
N VAL A 72 19.72 -5.72 0.01
CA VAL A 72 18.79 -6.68 0.62
C VAL A 72 18.25 -6.20 1.97
N SER A 73 18.99 -5.38 2.72
CA SER A 73 18.55 -4.86 4.02
C SER A 73 17.35 -3.92 3.91
N ARG A 74 17.12 -3.33 2.74
CA ARG A 74 16.01 -2.39 2.46
C ARG A 74 14.78 -3.03 1.85
N VAL A 75 14.86 -4.32 1.50
CA VAL A 75 13.74 -5.03 0.84
C VAL A 75 12.49 -5.02 1.72
N ALA A 76 12.63 -5.27 3.03
CA ALA A 76 11.50 -5.28 3.95
C ALA A 76 10.78 -3.93 3.97
N PHE A 77 11.53 -2.83 4.14
CA PHE A 77 10.98 -1.48 4.08
C PHE A 77 10.21 -1.22 2.79
N TRP A 78 10.78 -1.52 1.63
CA TRP A 78 10.13 -1.25 0.35
C TRP A 78 8.89 -2.11 0.12
N VAL A 79 8.92 -3.39 0.51
CA VAL A 79 7.73 -4.24 0.44
C VAL A 79 6.65 -3.73 1.40
N ASN A 80 7.00 -3.25 2.60
CA ASN A 80 6.02 -2.63 3.50
C ASN A 80 5.47 -1.29 2.95
N MET A 81 6.29 -0.51 2.22
CA MET A 81 5.83 0.69 1.52
C MET A 81 4.78 0.38 0.44
N MET A 82 4.77 -0.82 -0.13
CA MET A 82 3.67 -1.25 -1.00
C MET A 82 2.35 -1.28 -0.24
N SER A 83 2.33 -1.86 0.97
CA SER A 83 1.15 -1.86 1.83
C SER A 83 0.72 -0.45 2.23
N VAL A 84 1.66 0.46 2.47
CA VAL A 84 1.39 1.89 2.75
C VAL A 84 0.63 2.54 1.59
N VAL A 85 1.15 2.41 0.37
CA VAL A 85 0.53 2.99 -0.85
C VAL A 85 -0.85 2.38 -1.09
N SER A 86 -0.98 1.06 -1.04
CA SER A 86 -2.25 0.37 -1.24
C SER A 86 -3.31 0.74 -0.18
N SER A 87 -2.90 0.94 1.08
CA SER A 87 -3.79 1.35 2.16
C SER A 87 -4.26 2.80 1.98
N ALA A 88 -3.38 3.70 1.57
CA ALA A 88 -3.74 5.08 1.27
C ALA A 88 -4.73 5.16 0.08
N LEU A 89 -4.50 4.39 -0.99
CA LEU A 89 -5.43 4.28 -2.12
C LEU A 89 -6.79 3.72 -1.69
N THR A 90 -6.81 2.74 -0.80
CA THR A 90 -8.07 2.21 -0.24
C THR A 90 -8.88 3.31 0.43
N ILE A 91 -8.24 4.20 1.19
CA ILE A 91 -8.91 5.34 1.86
C ILE A 91 -9.44 6.35 0.83
N LEU A 92 -8.70 6.63 -0.24
CA LEU A 92 -9.17 7.47 -1.36
C LEU A 92 -10.46 6.93 -1.97
N PHE A 93 -10.47 5.64 -2.31
CA PHE A 93 -11.63 4.97 -2.90
C PHE A 93 -12.79 4.85 -1.91
N LEU A 94 -12.51 4.65 -0.62
CA LEU A 94 -13.52 4.66 0.42
C LEU A 94 -14.23 6.02 0.51
N HIS A 95 -13.48 7.13 0.51
CA HIS A 95 -14.07 8.48 0.46
C HIS A 95 -15.00 8.64 -0.73
N TRP A 96 -14.54 8.28 -1.95
CA TRP A 96 -15.40 8.39 -3.14
C TRP A 96 -16.60 7.43 -3.11
N THR A 97 -16.46 6.25 -2.52
CA THR A 97 -17.56 5.29 -2.36
C THR A 97 -18.62 5.83 -1.40
N ILE A 98 -18.21 6.40 -0.26
CA ILE A 98 -19.13 7.04 0.69
C ILE A 98 -19.88 8.20 0.01
N VAL A 99 -19.16 9.07 -0.72
CA VAL A 99 -19.79 10.19 -1.43
C VAL A 99 -20.70 9.72 -2.56
N LEU A 100 -20.37 8.63 -3.25
CA LEU A 100 -21.21 8.05 -4.31
C LEU A 100 -22.53 7.50 -3.75
N ILE A 101 -22.49 6.80 -2.61
CA ILE A 101 -23.66 6.16 -1.99
C ILE A 101 -24.51 7.15 -1.19
N GLY A 102 -23.87 8.14 -0.55
CA GLY A 102 -24.55 9.16 0.27
C GLY A 102 -25.20 10.30 -0.52
N ARG A 103 -25.21 10.20 -1.85
CA ARG A 103 -25.90 11.09 -2.79
C ARG A 103 -27.22 10.47 -3.21
#